data_AF-A0A959K524-F1
#
_entry.id   AF-A0A959K524-F1
#
_cell.length_a   1.000
_cell.length_b   1.000
_cell.length_c   1.000
_cell.angle_alpha   90.00
_cell.angle_beta   90.00
_cell.angle_gamma   90.00
#
_symmetry.space_group_name_H-M   'P 1'
#
loop_
_entity.id
_entity.type
_entity.pdbx_description
1 polymer ?
#
loop_
_entity_poly.entity_id
_entity_poly.type
_entity_poly.pdbx_seq_one_letter_code
_entity_poly.pdbx_strand_id
1 'polypeptide(L)'
;HHAISAFVADPSGAIFMGEGVFLHTNVETSYGPVRGTNGGFYRYQPQKHRLERHAQLSIPNPWGIAFDAWGEHFFAETSGPDVRWMLPGSVKPRYGIATHKSFNLIEDAHRVRPTSGLEFVSSRHFPDEVQGDLLINNTIGFLGTKMHRMEDDGTGYKSEHELDLVQGDDKNFRPVDMEFAPDGSLYIVDWHNILIGHMQHNARDPFRDHVHGRIYRVTYPSRPLVVPAKVDGASIDELLDNLKLPEYRTRYRTRRELRGRNKEEVLAKLSSWAQNLDKSDPQYEHQLLEALWVSWGMDAVDETLLRQLLQASDFRARAAAVRVLRYTGHQVASQGDYLMQAAQDDHGRVRLEAIVAASWLEPSKGIPIVEEAGKKPMDEWMIHAYETALAHLNGRPVEEEEKEEVATHLEGAARDLYVKGKEIYEREGYCITCHQEDGNGLLSSYFPPLAGTEWVMGNQDRLIKIVLNGMMGPIEIKGKEYPGNVPMTPFGGLLNDEEVAAVLTYVRNSFTNRASVIEPERVRKVREASSGKKGFYTAEELLEAYPKQLVN
;
A
#
# COMPACT_ATOMS: atom_id res chain seq x y z
N HIS A 1 13.59 3.27 -9.47
CA HIS A 1 12.63 3.51 -8.38
C HIS A 1 11.45 2.51 -8.44
N HIS A 2 11.06 1.98 -9.63
CA HIS A 2 10.09 0.86 -9.78
C HIS A 2 10.64 -0.57 -9.61
N ALA A 3 11.96 -0.73 -9.46
CA ALA A 3 12.59 -2.04 -9.26
C ALA A 3 12.16 -2.67 -7.93
N ILE A 4 12.42 -3.99 -7.79
CA ILE A 4 12.11 -4.74 -6.57
C ILE A 4 12.61 -4.00 -5.33
N SER A 5 11.72 -3.80 -4.35
CA SER A 5 11.96 -3.06 -3.11
C SER A 5 11.07 -3.58 -1.97
N ALA A 6 11.05 -2.84 -0.84
CA ALA A 6 10.22 -3.12 0.34
C ALA A 6 10.35 -4.58 0.85
N PHE A 7 11.59 -5.03 1.07
CA PHE A 7 11.86 -6.38 1.54
C PHE A 7 11.42 -6.56 2.99
N VAL A 8 10.55 -7.53 3.24
CA VAL A 8 10.12 -7.92 4.59
C VAL A 8 9.93 -9.43 4.63
N ALA A 9 10.07 -10.06 5.79
CA ALA A 9 9.81 -11.50 5.91
C ALA A 9 8.44 -11.74 6.57
N ASP A 10 7.68 -12.68 6.03
CA ASP A 10 6.47 -13.17 6.68
C ASP A 10 6.82 -14.03 7.93
N PRO A 11 5.84 -14.49 8.72
CA PRO A 11 6.12 -15.29 9.91
C PRO A 11 6.92 -16.58 9.65
N SER A 12 6.81 -17.17 8.46
CA SER A 12 7.61 -18.35 8.07
C SER A 12 9.07 -18.01 7.77
N GLY A 13 9.38 -16.75 7.49
CA GLY A 13 10.68 -16.31 7.01
C GLY A 13 10.78 -16.26 5.48
N ALA A 14 9.66 -16.39 4.76
CA ALA A 14 9.64 -16.13 3.33
C ALA A 14 9.71 -14.62 3.09
N ILE A 15 10.50 -14.22 2.08
CA ILE A 15 10.79 -12.83 1.76
C ILE A 15 9.73 -12.30 0.79
N PHE A 16 9.02 -11.28 1.21
CA PHE A 16 8.12 -10.49 0.38
C PHE A 16 8.88 -9.33 -0.26
N MET A 17 8.48 -9.00 -1.48
CA MET A 17 9.16 -8.04 -2.36
C MET A 17 8.12 -7.32 -3.21
N GLY A 18 8.13 -5.99 -3.20
CA GLY A 18 7.27 -5.16 -4.05
C GLY A 18 7.95 -4.80 -5.37
N GLU A 19 7.24 -4.93 -6.48
CA GLU A 19 7.68 -4.52 -7.82
C GLU A 19 6.68 -3.49 -8.38
N GLY A 20 7.19 -2.41 -8.98
CA GLY A 20 6.36 -1.38 -9.61
C GLY A 20 5.97 -1.68 -11.06
N VAL A 21 5.30 -0.73 -11.70
CA VAL A 21 4.94 -0.76 -13.12
C VAL A 21 6.15 -0.60 -14.04
N PHE A 22 5.95 -0.83 -15.34
CA PHE A 22 6.96 -0.77 -16.42
C PHE A 22 7.96 -1.91 -16.46
N LEU A 23 7.93 -2.81 -15.48
CA LEU A 23 8.83 -3.95 -15.41
C LEU A 23 8.16 -5.25 -15.89
N HIS A 24 8.99 -6.08 -16.51
CA HIS A 24 8.68 -7.44 -16.90
C HIS A 24 9.68 -8.37 -16.23
N THR A 25 9.19 -9.27 -15.39
CA THR A 25 10.03 -10.22 -14.68
C THR A 25 9.81 -11.62 -15.22
N ASN A 26 10.90 -12.26 -15.63
CA ASN A 26 10.94 -13.61 -16.20
C ASN A 26 11.97 -14.44 -15.43
N VAL A 27 11.52 -15.26 -14.48
CA VAL A 27 12.39 -16.10 -13.65
C VAL A 27 12.13 -17.57 -13.93
N GLU A 28 13.18 -18.34 -14.18
CA GLU A 28 13.13 -19.81 -14.21
C GLU A 28 13.45 -20.38 -12.83
N THR A 29 12.63 -21.32 -12.36
CA THR A 29 12.83 -21.98 -11.06
C THR A 29 12.73 -23.50 -11.21
N SER A 30 13.17 -24.25 -10.20
CA SER A 30 12.96 -25.69 -10.13
C SER A 30 11.48 -26.10 -10.07
N TYR A 31 10.57 -25.15 -9.83
CA TYR A 31 9.13 -25.34 -9.79
C TYR A 31 8.42 -24.83 -11.07
N GLY A 32 9.19 -24.45 -12.09
CA GLY A 32 8.69 -23.88 -13.32
C GLY A 32 8.87 -22.35 -13.41
N PRO A 33 8.43 -21.76 -14.52
CA PRO A 33 8.58 -20.34 -14.78
C PRO A 33 7.68 -19.50 -13.86
N VAL A 34 8.25 -18.45 -13.29
CA VAL A 34 7.51 -17.39 -12.59
C VAL A 34 7.61 -16.12 -13.41
N ARG A 35 6.44 -15.55 -13.72
CA ARG A 35 6.31 -14.38 -14.58
C ARG A 35 5.58 -13.26 -13.85
N GLY A 36 5.91 -12.02 -14.19
CA GLY A 36 5.20 -10.84 -13.72
C GLY A 36 5.28 -9.71 -14.73
N THR A 37 4.19 -8.95 -14.78
CA THR A 37 4.06 -7.73 -15.58
C THR A 37 3.43 -6.67 -14.69
N ASN A 38 3.95 -5.45 -14.75
CA ASN A 38 3.30 -4.24 -14.24
C ASN A 38 2.73 -4.34 -12.81
N GLY A 39 3.55 -4.08 -11.79
CA GLY A 39 3.04 -3.88 -10.44
C GLY A 39 2.63 -5.16 -9.71
N GLY A 40 3.14 -5.38 -8.51
CA GLY A 40 2.71 -6.49 -7.66
C GLY A 40 3.75 -6.94 -6.66
N PHE A 41 3.55 -8.15 -6.15
CA PHE A 41 4.33 -8.68 -5.03
C PHE A 41 4.82 -10.09 -5.32
N TYR A 42 6.07 -10.34 -4.97
CA TYR A 42 6.67 -11.66 -4.96
C TYR A 42 6.83 -12.15 -3.53
N ARG A 43 6.74 -13.47 -3.36
CA ARG A 43 7.08 -14.18 -2.13
C ARG A 43 8.11 -15.26 -2.45
N TYR A 44 9.29 -15.18 -1.82
CA TYR A 44 10.35 -16.17 -1.97
C TYR A 44 10.54 -16.94 -0.67
N GLN A 45 10.36 -18.25 -0.70
CA GLN A 45 10.60 -19.14 0.44
C GLN A 45 12.01 -19.74 0.35
N PRO A 46 12.98 -19.29 1.19
CA PRO A 46 14.36 -19.73 1.09
C PRO A 46 14.53 -21.23 1.31
N GLN A 47 13.80 -21.81 2.28
CA GLN A 47 13.95 -23.24 2.62
C GLN A 47 13.62 -24.20 1.48
N LYS A 48 12.77 -23.77 0.54
CA LYS A 48 12.37 -24.57 -0.61
C LYS A 48 12.91 -24.02 -1.92
N HIS A 49 13.62 -22.89 -1.91
CA HIS A 49 14.01 -22.16 -3.11
C HIS A 49 12.80 -21.86 -4.03
N ARG A 50 11.63 -21.61 -3.43
CA ARG A 50 10.36 -21.43 -4.16
C ARG A 50 10.02 -19.95 -4.26
N LEU A 51 9.94 -19.44 -5.48
CA LEU A 51 9.43 -18.11 -5.78
C LEU A 51 7.99 -18.22 -6.29
N GLU A 52 7.12 -17.31 -5.87
CA GLU A 52 5.79 -17.15 -6.43
C GLU A 52 5.45 -15.67 -6.63
N ARG A 53 4.60 -15.38 -7.63
CA ARG A 53 3.96 -14.08 -7.77
C ARG A 53 2.77 -14.06 -6.80
N HIS A 54 3.00 -13.59 -5.58
CA HIS A 54 2.02 -13.58 -4.50
C HIS A 54 0.76 -12.79 -4.86
N ALA A 55 0.94 -11.65 -5.53
CA ALA A 55 -0.16 -10.83 -6.05
C ALA A 55 0.29 -10.06 -7.31
N GLN A 56 -0.64 -9.80 -8.23
CA GLN A 56 -0.42 -8.92 -9.38
C GLN A 56 -1.52 -7.87 -9.38
N LEU A 57 -1.19 -6.66 -8.94
CA LEU A 57 -2.16 -5.59 -8.70
C LEU A 57 -1.82 -4.42 -9.62
N SER A 58 -2.84 -3.64 -10.00
CA SER A 58 -2.63 -2.37 -10.70
C SER A 58 -2.12 -1.32 -9.72
N ILE A 59 -0.85 -1.45 -9.33
CA ILE A 59 -0.15 -0.61 -8.35
C ILE A 59 1.08 0.02 -8.99
N PRO A 60 1.27 1.35 -8.88
CA PRO A 60 2.39 2.01 -9.54
C PRO A 60 3.75 1.55 -9.01
N ASN A 61 3.97 1.58 -7.69
CA ASN A 61 5.29 1.29 -7.13
C ASN A 61 5.30 1.14 -5.59
N PRO A 62 5.04 -0.04 -5.02
CA PRO A 62 4.86 -0.16 -3.58
C PRO A 62 6.17 -0.03 -2.76
N TRP A 63 6.31 1.02 -1.92
CA TRP A 63 7.44 1.24 -0.99
C TRP A 63 7.09 1.07 0.48
N GLY A 64 6.26 0.07 0.78
CA GLY A 64 5.99 -0.30 2.16
C GLY A 64 5.23 -1.61 2.19
N ILE A 65 5.72 -2.55 3.00
CA ILE A 65 5.02 -3.79 3.32
C ILE A 65 5.21 -4.02 4.82
N ALA A 66 4.12 -4.21 5.55
CA ALA A 66 4.16 -4.53 6.97
C ALA A 66 3.21 -5.69 7.28
N PHE A 67 3.51 -6.38 8.38
CA PHE A 67 2.69 -7.45 8.92
C PHE A 67 2.17 -7.06 10.29
N ASP A 68 0.87 -7.28 10.53
CA ASP A 68 0.30 -7.10 11.87
C ASP A 68 0.69 -8.25 12.81
N ALA A 69 0.17 -8.22 14.03
CA ALA A 69 0.43 -9.24 15.05
C ALA A 69 -0.03 -10.66 14.65
N TRP A 70 -1.00 -10.77 13.75
CA TRP A 70 -1.59 -12.03 13.26
C TRP A 70 -1.07 -12.42 11.86
N GLY A 71 -0.05 -11.70 11.38
CA GLY A 71 0.64 -11.96 10.12
C GLY A 71 -0.15 -11.51 8.88
N GLU A 72 -1.19 -10.69 9.04
CA GLU A 72 -1.89 -10.05 7.93
C GLU A 72 -1.00 -8.99 7.31
N HIS A 73 -1.08 -8.83 6.00
CA HIS A 73 -0.07 -8.11 5.23
C HIS A 73 -0.68 -6.90 4.53
N PHE A 74 -0.05 -5.75 4.72
CA PHE A 74 -0.50 -4.44 4.26
C PHE A 74 0.57 -3.81 3.39
N PHE A 75 0.16 -2.92 2.48
CA PHE A 75 1.11 -2.22 1.62
C PHE A 75 0.70 -0.79 1.31
N ALA A 76 1.70 0.04 1.06
CA ALA A 76 1.57 1.41 0.59
C ALA A 76 1.76 1.46 -0.94
N GLU A 77 0.91 2.19 -1.66
CA GLU A 77 1.02 2.32 -3.13
C GLU A 77 2.13 3.28 -3.59
N THR A 78 2.63 4.11 -2.68
CA THR A 78 3.64 5.16 -2.86
C THR A 78 3.24 6.27 -3.81
N SER A 79 3.05 5.98 -5.09
CA SER A 79 2.69 7.04 -6.06
C SER A 79 1.26 7.52 -5.82
N GLY A 80 0.37 6.58 -5.48
CA GLY A 80 -0.93 6.83 -4.89
C GLY A 80 -0.85 7.02 -3.37
N PRO A 81 -1.81 7.73 -2.77
CA PRO A 81 -1.82 8.00 -1.33
C PRO A 81 -2.35 6.85 -0.49
N ASP A 82 -2.71 5.72 -1.12
CA ASP A 82 -3.47 4.67 -0.48
C ASP A 82 -2.59 3.68 0.28
N VAL A 83 -3.11 3.19 1.39
CA VAL A 83 -2.62 2.00 2.11
C VAL A 83 -3.72 0.96 2.14
N ARG A 84 -3.37 -0.28 1.81
CA ARG A 84 -4.35 -1.33 1.53
C ARG A 84 -3.96 -2.63 2.21
N TRP A 85 -4.96 -3.42 2.58
CA TRP A 85 -4.78 -4.80 3.02
C TRP A 85 -4.60 -5.71 1.80
N MET A 86 -3.53 -6.48 1.72
CA MET A 86 -3.15 -7.19 0.50
C MET A 86 -3.94 -8.48 0.26
N LEU A 87 -4.50 -9.11 1.31
CA LEU A 87 -5.10 -10.44 1.21
C LEU A 87 -6.17 -10.55 0.10
N PRO A 88 -7.17 -9.65 -0.01
CA PRO A 88 -8.20 -9.74 -1.06
C PRO A 88 -7.63 -9.78 -2.48
N GLY A 89 -6.50 -9.11 -2.71
CA GLY A 89 -5.82 -9.04 -4.01
C GLY A 89 -4.85 -10.19 -4.28
N SER A 90 -4.64 -11.11 -3.32
CA SER A 90 -3.64 -12.20 -3.39
C SER A 90 -4.19 -13.54 -3.88
N VAL A 91 -5.40 -13.54 -4.46
CA VAL A 91 -5.93 -14.63 -5.29
C VAL A 91 -4.92 -14.95 -6.40
N LYS A 92 -4.78 -16.22 -6.76
CA LYS A 92 -3.76 -16.67 -7.72
C LYS A 92 -3.79 -15.84 -9.01
N PRO A 93 -2.74 -15.05 -9.27
CA PRO A 93 -2.77 -14.10 -10.37
C PRO A 93 -2.69 -14.81 -11.72
N ARG A 94 -3.36 -14.25 -12.73
CA ARG A 94 -3.17 -14.64 -14.13
C ARG A 94 -2.13 -13.70 -14.76
N TYR A 95 -1.20 -14.25 -15.51
CA TYR A 95 -0.16 -13.46 -16.17
C TYR A 95 -0.79 -12.36 -17.05
N GLY A 96 -0.33 -11.13 -16.92
CA GLY A 96 -0.85 -9.98 -17.67
C GLY A 96 -2.18 -9.40 -17.19
N ILE A 97 -2.85 -10.00 -16.20
CA ILE A 97 -4.15 -9.54 -15.68
C ILE A 97 -4.00 -9.14 -14.22
N ALA A 98 -4.30 -7.88 -13.89
CA ALA A 98 -4.32 -7.42 -12.50
C ALA A 98 -5.52 -8.03 -11.76
N THR A 99 -5.31 -8.45 -10.52
CA THR A 99 -6.39 -8.76 -9.57
C THR A 99 -6.93 -7.47 -8.97
N HIS A 100 -8.17 -7.53 -8.46
CA HIS A 100 -8.80 -6.38 -7.81
C HIS A 100 -8.02 -5.96 -6.56
N LYS A 101 -7.85 -4.64 -6.36
CA LYS A 101 -7.23 -4.09 -5.15
C LYS A 101 -8.28 -4.01 -4.04
N SER A 102 -7.94 -4.34 -2.81
CA SER A 102 -8.81 -3.99 -1.68
C SER A 102 -8.91 -2.47 -1.54
N PHE A 103 -9.87 -1.92 -0.79
CA PHE A 103 -10.01 -0.46 -0.67
C PHE A 103 -8.97 0.18 0.26
N ASN A 104 -8.86 1.51 0.17
CA ASN A 104 -7.92 2.29 0.96
C ASN A 104 -8.36 2.37 2.43
N LEU A 105 -7.40 2.21 3.34
CA LEU A 105 -7.63 2.24 4.78
C LEU A 105 -7.50 3.65 5.37
N ILE A 106 -6.82 4.57 4.69
CA ILE A 106 -6.48 5.91 5.22
C ILE A 106 -7.62 6.90 4.95
N GLU A 107 -8.13 7.55 5.98
CA GLU A 107 -9.14 8.61 5.83
C GLU A 107 -8.73 9.69 4.83
N ASP A 108 -9.69 10.16 4.02
CA ASP A 108 -9.41 11.12 2.94
C ASP A 108 -8.70 12.40 3.41
N ALA A 109 -9.03 12.87 4.62
CA ALA A 109 -8.39 14.05 5.20
C ALA A 109 -6.89 13.85 5.49
N HIS A 110 -6.45 12.61 5.72
CA HIS A 110 -5.10 12.25 6.17
C HIS A 110 -4.26 11.52 5.11
N ARG A 111 -4.85 11.26 3.93
CA ARG A 111 -4.15 10.72 2.76
C ARG A 111 -2.98 11.60 2.35
N VAL A 112 -1.80 10.98 2.26
CA VAL A 112 -0.54 11.63 1.93
C VAL A 112 0.16 10.94 0.77
N ARG A 113 0.89 11.68 -0.08
CA ARG A 113 1.74 11.09 -1.11
C ARG A 113 3.06 11.85 -1.35
N PRO A 114 4.15 11.16 -1.69
CA PRO A 114 4.24 9.72 -1.84
C PRO A 114 4.39 8.99 -0.50
N THR A 115 3.64 7.91 -0.34
CA THR A 115 3.72 7.04 0.84
C THR A 115 4.98 6.19 0.79
N SER A 116 5.63 6.01 1.93
CA SER A 116 6.85 5.20 2.05
C SER A 116 6.99 4.69 3.46
N GLY A 117 7.58 3.51 3.67
CA GLY A 117 7.75 2.96 5.01
C GLY A 117 6.40 2.60 5.65
N LEU A 118 6.32 1.40 6.20
CA LEU A 118 5.10 0.90 6.81
C LEU A 118 5.51 0.05 8.01
N GLU A 119 4.89 0.28 9.16
CA GLU A 119 5.17 -0.46 10.38
C GLU A 119 3.94 -0.46 11.29
N PHE A 120 3.86 -1.43 12.20
CA PHE A 120 2.88 -1.45 13.28
C PHE A 120 3.54 -1.21 14.63
N VAL A 121 2.90 -0.40 15.47
CA VAL A 121 3.35 -0.18 16.84
C VAL A 121 3.29 -1.49 17.61
N SER A 122 4.45 -1.96 18.06
CA SER A 122 4.60 -3.28 18.70
C SER A 122 5.70 -3.26 19.75
N SER A 123 5.64 -2.29 20.67
CA SER A 123 6.59 -2.16 21.75
C SER A 123 5.97 -1.55 23.00
N ARG A 124 6.17 -2.21 24.15
CA ARG A 124 5.76 -1.69 25.46
C ARG A 124 6.46 -0.40 25.88
N HIS A 125 7.51 0.02 25.16
CA HIS A 125 8.08 1.35 25.35
C HIS A 125 7.08 2.46 24.99
N PHE A 126 6.17 2.20 24.05
CA PHE A 126 5.08 3.10 23.68
C PHE A 126 3.81 2.79 24.49
N PRO A 127 2.81 3.71 24.53
CA PRO A 127 1.56 3.52 25.25
C PRO A 127 0.79 2.23 24.85
N ASP A 128 -0.05 1.73 25.74
CA ASP A 128 -0.75 0.45 25.50
C ASP A 128 -1.91 0.65 24.51
N GLU A 129 -2.51 1.84 24.54
CA GLU A 129 -3.60 2.29 23.68
C GLU A 129 -3.24 2.37 22.18
N VAL A 130 -1.95 2.45 21.85
CA VAL A 130 -1.48 2.54 20.45
C VAL A 130 -0.91 1.22 19.92
N GLN A 131 -0.90 0.14 20.71
CA GLN A 131 -0.34 -1.13 20.24
C GLN A 131 -1.20 -1.72 19.12
N GLY A 132 -0.59 -2.01 17.98
CA GLY A 132 -1.29 -2.45 16.78
C GLY A 132 -1.67 -1.30 15.83
N ASP A 133 -1.33 -0.05 16.15
CA ASP A 133 -1.59 1.07 15.25
C ASP A 133 -0.59 1.11 14.09
N LEU A 134 -1.09 1.56 12.94
CA LEU A 134 -0.36 1.63 11.68
C LEU A 134 0.45 2.93 11.61
N LEU A 135 1.71 2.82 11.20
CA LEU A 135 2.59 3.93 10.91
C LEU A 135 2.89 4.02 9.41
N ILE A 136 2.82 5.24 8.87
CA ILE A 136 3.11 5.52 7.45
C ILE A 136 3.96 6.79 7.32
N ASN A 137 5.08 6.72 6.59
CA ASN A 137 5.85 7.93 6.27
C ASN A 137 5.37 8.59 4.97
N ASN A 138 5.66 9.88 4.87
CA ASN A 138 5.55 10.65 3.65
C ASN A 138 6.71 11.62 3.49
N THR A 139 7.11 11.83 2.23
CA THR A 139 8.35 12.56 1.89
C THR A 139 8.15 13.86 1.11
N ILE A 140 6.92 14.16 0.64
CA ILE A 140 6.60 15.36 -0.16
C ILE A 140 5.30 16.00 0.36
N GLY A 141 5.31 17.30 0.60
CA GLY A 141 4.17 17.99 1.21
C GLY A 141 4.22 17.84 2.72
N PHE A 142 3.52 16.86 3.29
CA PHE A 142 3.68 16.49 4.71
C PHE A 142 5.00 15.74 4.91
N LEU A 143 5.93 16.31 5.66
CA LEU A 143 7.26 15.71 5.87
C LEU A 143 7.26 15.01 7.23
N GLY A 144 6.88 13.74 7.27
CA GLY A 144 6.57 13.12 8.56
C GLY A 144 6.09 11.68 8.54
N THR A 145 5.71 11.22 9.73
CA THR A 145 5.14 9.90 10.02
C THR A 145 3.74 10.11 10.62
N LYS A 146 2.71 9.54 9.99
CA LYS A 146 1.35 9.52 10.53
C LYS A 146 1.09 8.21 11.26
N MET A 147 0.29 8.28 12.32
CA MET A 147 -0.20 7.13 13.08
C MET A 147 -1.71 7.01 12.89
N HIS A 148 -2.16 5.81 12.57
CA HIS A 148 -3.57 5.48 12.39
C HIS A 148 -3.96 4.34 13.32
N ARG A 149 -4.99 4.55 14.13
CA ARG A 149 -5.59 3.50 14.94
C ARG A 149 -6.21 2.45 14.03
N MET A 150 -5.84 1.20 14.23
CA MET A 150 -6.31 0.08 13.41
C MET A 150 -7.32 -0.75 14.20
N GLU A 151 -8.49 -1.01 13.61
CA GLU A 151 -9.53 -1.83 14.24
C GLU A 151 -10.02 -2.92 13.28
N ASP A 152 -10.32 -4.09 13.85
CA ASP A 152 -11.06 -5.15 13.14
C ASP A 152 -12.48 -4.62 12.81
N ASP A 153 -12.89 -4.73 11.54
CA ASP A 153 -14.23 -4.33 11.09
C ASP A 153 -14.78 -5.35 10.08
N GLY A 154 -15.73 -6.18 10.54
CA GLY A 154 -16.26 -7.29 9.76
C GLY A 154 -15.16 -8.25 9.30
N THR A 155 -15.06 -8.48 7.98
CA THR A 155 -13.99 -9.30 7.40
C THR A 155 -12.62 -8.65 7.48
N GLY A 156 -12.56 -7.33 7.31
CA GLY A 156 -11.32 -6.58 7.13
C GLY A 156 -11.07 -5.61 8.28
N TYR A 157 -10.76 -4.37 7.92
CA TYR A 157 -10.27 -3.36 8.85
C TYR A 157 -10.87 -2.00 8.55
N LYS A 158 -10.94 -1.16 9.58
CA LYS A 158 -11.06 0.29 9.43
C LYS A 158 -9.88 0.96 10.13
N SER A 159 -9.56 2.18 9.74
CA SER A 159 -8.57 2.98 10.44
C SER A 159 -9.03 4.41 10.65
N GLU A 160 -8.51 5.04 11.70
CA GLU A 160 -8.75 6.44 12.05
C GLU A 160 -7.41 7.10 12.34
N HIS A 161 -7.19 8.33 11.87
CA HIS A 161 -6.00 9.09 12.21
C HIS A 161 -5.97 9.38 13.71
N GLU A 162 -4.88 8.95 14.35
CA GLU A 162 -4.68 9.17 15.78
C GLU A 162 -3.84 10.44 15.99
N LEU A 163 -2.65 10.49 15.37
CA LEU A 163 -1.77 11.67 15.44
C LEU A 163 -0.70 11.70 14.34
N ASP A 164 -0.13 12.88 14.13
CA ASP A 164 1.10 13.06 13.33
C ASP A 164 2.32 12.85 14.24
N LEU A 165 2.81 11.61 14.32
CA LEU A 165 3.85 11.17 15.27
C LEU A 165 5.16 11.95 15.13
N VAL A 166 5.58 12.21 13.90
CA VAL A 166 6.75 13.01 13.58
C VAL A 166 6.41 13.94 12.45
N GLN A 167 6.74 15.22 12.60
CA GLN A 167 6.68 16.21 11.53
C GLN A 167 7.93 17.08 11.58
N GLY A 168 8.60 17.26 10.45
CA GLY A 168 9.79 18.09 10.33
C GLY A 168 9.50 19.45 9.71
N ASP A 169 10.04 20.51 10.32
CA ASP A 169 10.04 21.87 9.74
C ASP A 169 11.14 22.07 8.70
N ASP A 170 12.15 21.18 8.71
CA ASP A 170 13.19 21.13 7.70
C ASP A 170 12.61 20.64 6.36
N LYS A 171 12.66 21.50 5.34
CA LYS A 171 12.13 21.22 3.99
C LYS A 171 12.83 20.05 3.27
N ASN A 172 13.98 19.61 3.79
CA ASN A 172 14.72 18.47 3.29
C ASN A 172 14.48 17.18 4.09
N PHE A 173 13.71 17.21 5.18
CA PHE A 173 13.30 16.02 5.92
C PHE A 173 12.38 15.13 5.06
N ARG A 174 12.78 13.87 4.88
CA ARG A 174 12.16 12.87 4.01
C ARG A 174 12.25 11.49 4.67
N PRO A 175 11.38 11.20 5.64
CA PRO A 175 11.33 9.88 6.25
C PRO A 175 10.90 8.85 5.19
N VAL A 176 11.72 7.84 4.94
CA VAL A 176 11.51 6.84 3.88
C VAL A 176 11.27 5.44 4.41
N ASP A 177 11.68 5.15 5.64
CA ASP A 177 11.50 3.85 6.28
C ASP A 177 11.52 3.97 7.81
N MET A 178 10.96 2.97 8.52
CA MET A 178 10.93 2.94 9.98
C MET A 178 10.87 1.53 10.55
N GLU A 179 11.50 1.34 11.71
CA GLU A 179 11.63 0.01 12.35
C GLU A 179 11.75 0.14 13.87
N PHE A 180 11.11 -0.77 14.63
CA PHE A 180 11.32 -0.86 16.07
C PHE A 180 12.66 -1.55 16.42
N ALA A 181 13.43 -0.89 17.29
CA ALA A 181 14.70 -1.40 17.82
C ALA A 181 14.50 -2.42 18.96
N PRO A 182 15.51 -3.25 19.28
CA PRO A 182 15.43 -4.21 20.38
C PRO A 182 15.10 -3.59 21.75
N ASP A 183 15.44 -2.30 21.94
CA ASP A 183 15.16 -1.55 23.16
C ASP A 183 13.76 -0.91 23.17
N GLY A 184 12.95 -1.23 22.17
CA GLY A 184 11.58 -0.75 22.03
C GLY A 184 11.43 0.65 21.45
N SER A 185 12.52 1.38 21.20
CA SER A 185 12.44 2.69 20.52
C SER A 185 12.17 2.53 19.02
N LEU A 186 11.50 3.50 18.41
CA LEU A 186 11.24 3.52 16.97
C LEU A 186 12.36 4.29 16.26
N TYR A 187 12.95 3.70 15.23
CA TYR A 187 13.94 4.37 14.38
C TYR A 187 13.30 4.78 13.06
N ILE A 188 13.56 6.00 12.61
CA ILE A 188 13.10 6.53 11.32
C ILE A 188 14.32 6.91 10.50
N VAL A 189 14.40 6.39 9.28
CA VAL A 189 15.46 6.73 8.31
C VAL A 189 14.97 7.87 7.44
N ASP A 190 15.76 8.93 7.42
CA ASP A 190 15.51 10.12 6.62
C ASP A 190 16.53 10.19 5.48
N TRP A 191 16.02 10.17 4.25
CA TRP A 191 16.83 10.29 3.04
C TRP A 191 17.52 11.67 2.93
N HIS A 192 17.02 12.69 3.65
CA HIS A 192 17.51 14.05 3.74
C HIS A 192 18.09 14.60 2.42
N ASN A 193 17.21 15.06 1.53
CA ASN A 193 17.62 15.48 0.20
C ASN A 193 16.91 16.75 -0.27
N ILE A 194 17.63 17.64 -0.94
CA ILE A 194 17.05 18.83 -1.57
C ILE A 194 16.29 18.42 -2.84
N LEU A 195 16.81 17.43 -3.59
CA LEU A 195 16.28 17.00 -4.88
C LEU A 195 15.60 15.64 -4.81
N ILE A 196 14.29 15.62 -5.11
CA ILE A 196 13.44 14.43 -5.00
C ILE A 196 13.17 13.84 -6.39
N GLY A 197 12.61 14.68 -7.27
CA GLY A 197 12.12 14.27 -8.57
C GLY A 197 13.22 14.12 -9.62
N HIS A 198 12.99 13.23 -10.58
CA HIS A 198 13.78 13.10 -11.80
C HIS A 198 13.10 13.73 -13.02
N MET A 199 11.84 14.17 -12.88
CA MET A 199 11.10 14.87 -13.96
C MET A 199 11.45 16.35 -13.99
N GLN A 200 11.60 16.96 -12.81
CA GLN A 200 11.88 18.39 -12.65
C GLN A 200 13.38 18.72 -12.65
N HIS A 201 14.22 17.74 -12.30
CA HIS A 201 15.67 17.91 -12.15
C HIS A 201 16.41 16.78 -12.87
N ASN A 202 17.58 17.11 -13.41
CA ASN A 202 18.44 16.12 -14.06
C ASN A 202 18.87 15.05 -13.04
N ALA A 203 19.01 13.80 -13.49
CA ALA A 203 19.54 12.73 -12.63
C ALA A 203 20.99 13.00 -12.18
N ARG A 204 21.76 13.78 -12.94
CA ARG A 204 23.15 14.18 -12.69
C ARG A 204 23.29 15.56 -12.03
N ASP A 205 22.19 16.13 -11.54
CA ASP A 205 22.24 17.42 -10.86
C ASP A 205 23.22 17.35 -9.67
N PRO A 206 24.22 18.25 -9.59
CA PRO A 206 25.26 18.20 -8.56
C PRO A 206 24.72 18.43 -7.14
N PHE A 207 23.49 18.96 -6.99
CA PHE A 207 22.82 19.10 -5.69
C PHE A 207 22.08 17.83 -5.25
N ARG A 208 22.08 16.76 -6.06
CA ARG A 208 21.53 15.47 -5.64
C ARG A 208 22.47 14.83 -4.64
N ASP A 209 22.05 14.77 -3.38
CA ASP A 209 22.86 14.12 -2.34
C ASP A 209 22.80 12.59 -2.49
N HIS A 210 23.97 11.96 -2.42
CA HIS A 210 24.16 10.53 -2.58
C HIS A 210 24.86 9.88 -1.38
N VAL A 211 25.26 10.67 -0.38
CA VAL A 211 26.16 10.22 0.69
C VAL A 211 25.68 10.60 2.10
N HIS A 212 24.75 11.54 2.24
CA HIS A 212 24.18 11.90 3.54
C HIS A 212 22.74 11.43 3.70
N GLY A 213 22.37 11.22 4.96
CA GLY A 213 21.03 10.90 5.45
C GLY A 213 21.01 11.11 6.96
N ARG A 214 19.84 11.00 7.58
CA ARG A 214 19.70 11.10 9.04
C ARG A 214 18.96 9.88 9.58
N ILE A 215 19.21 9.58 10.84
CA ILE A 215 18.51 8.53 11.57
C ILE A 215 17.97 9.17 12.85
N TYR A 216 16.66 9.11 13.03
CA TYR A 216 15.98 9.59 14.22
C TYR A 216 15.61 8.40 15.10
N ARG A 217 15.75 8.59 16.41
CA ARG A 217 15.27 7.64 17.43
C ARG A 217 14.15 8.30 18.21
N VAL A 218 12.97 7.71 18.15
CA VAL A 218 11.76 8.15 18.84
C VAL A 218 11.59 7.30 20.09
N THR A 219 11.45 7.98 21.23
CA THR A 219 11.27 7.36 22.56
C THR A 219 10.10 8.01 23.28
N TYR A 220 9.44 7.26 24.17
CA TYR A 220 8.39 7.77 25.04
C TYR A 220 8.97 8.02 26.45
N PRO A 221 9.28 9.27 26.84
CA PRO A 221 10.17 9.54 27.98
C PRO A 221 9.65 9.06 29.35
N SER A 222 8.34 8.89 29.52
CA SER A 222 7.73 8.44 30.77
C SER A 222 7.64 6.91 30.90
N ARG A 223 8.05 6.15 29.88
CA ARG A 223 8.12 4.68 29.92
C ARG A 223 9.59 4.24 29.80
N PRO A 224 10.01 3.19 30.53
CA PRO A 224 11.37 2.66 30.38
C PRO A 224 11.56 2.10 28.96
N LEU A 225 12.80 2.10 28.48
CA LEU A 225 13.17 1.30 27.32
C LEU A 225 12.95 -0.19 27.64
N VAL A 226 12.60 -0.96 26.61
CA VAL A 226 12.55 -2.42 26.72
C VAL A 226 13.96 -2.93 26.95
N VAL A 227 14.14 -3.88 27.87
CA VAL A 227 15.41 -4.60 28.01
C VAL A 227 15.48 -5.58 26.84
N PRO A 228 16.48 -5.47 25.94
CA PRO A 228 16.57 -6.35 24.78
C PRO A 228 16.64 -7.82 25.20
N ALA A 229 15.72 -8.63 24.68
CA ALA A 229 15.80 -10.08 24.85
C ALA A 229 17.05 -10.63 24.15
N LYS A 230 17.69 -11.62 24.76
CA LYS A 230 18.82 -12.29 24.15
C LYS A 230 18.34 -13.19 23.02
N VAL A 231 18.88 -12.98 21.82
CA VAL A 231 18.59 -13.80 20.64
C VAL A 231 19.86 -14.48 20.15
N ASP A 232 20.88 -13.67 19.83
CA ASP A 232 22.20 -14.20 19.50
C ASP A 232 22.82 -14.93 20.70
N GLY A 233 23.30 -16.15 20.46
CA GLY A 233 23.86 -17.02 21.50
C GLY A 233 22.86 -17.45 22.60
N ALA A 234 21.56 -17.24 22.43
CA ALA A 234 20.53 -17.79 23.32
C ALA A 234 20.37 -19.31 23.10
N SER A 235 19.88 -20.01 24.13
CA SER A 235 19.49 -21.42 24.01
C SER A 235 18.16 -21.54 23.24
N ILE A 236 17.83 -22.73 22.73
CA ILE A 236 16.53 -22.94 22.08
C ILE A 236 15.38 -22.70 23.07
N ASP A 237 15.52 -23.07 24.35
CA ASP A 237 14.47 -22.85 25.34
C ASP A 237 14.25 -21.35 25.61
N GLU A 238 15.33 -20.56 25.70
CA GLU A 238 15.27 -19.11 25.85
C GLU A 238 14.65 -18.44 24.61
N LEU A 239 15.02 -18.90 23.40
CA LEU A 239 14.40 -18.44 22.16
C LEU A 239 12.91 -18.77 22.11
N LEU A 240 12.49 -19.97 22.49
CA LEU A 240 11.06 -20.32 22.51
C LEU A 240 10.30 -19.45 23.52
N ASP A 241 10.87 -19.16 24.69
CA ASP A 241 10.23 -18.25 25.65
C ASP A 241 10.12 -16.80 25.15
N ASN A 242 11.10 -16.33 24.35
CA ASN A 242 11.02 -15.03 23.69
C ASN A 242 9.79 -14.88 22.76
N LEU A 243 9.18 -15.98 22.29
CA LEU A 243 7.97 -15.93 21.47
C LEU A 243 6.73 -15.46 22.25
N LYS A 244 6.79 -15.40 23.59
CA LYS A 244 5.71 -14.83 24.43
C LYS A 244 5.82 -13.31 24.59
N LEU A 245 6.95 -12.72 24.20
CA LEU A 245 7.17 -11.28 24.37
C LEU A 245 6.25 -10.49 23.45
N PRO A 246 5.70 -9.34 23.88
CA PRO A 246 4.82 -8.52 23.06
C PRO A 246 5.53 -7.81 21.91
N GLU A 247 6.85 -7.63 21.99
CA GLU A 247 7.64 -7.00 20.93
C GLU A 247 7.73 -7.86 19.67
N TYR A 248 7.01 -7.47 18.60
CA TYR A 248 6.98 -8.20 17.33
C TYR A 248 8.39 -8.38 16.74
N ARG A 249 9.21 -7.32 16.75
CA ARG A 249 10.59 -7.38 16.20
C ARG A 249 11.51 -8.31 16.98
N THR A 250 11.22 -8.58 18.25
CA THR A 250 11.89 -9.62 19.02
C THR A 250 11.45 -11.01 18.55
N ARG A 251 10.14 -11.28 18.50
CA ARG A 251 9.60 -12.56 17.98
C ARG A 251 10.06 -12.85 16.55
N TYR A 252 10.08 -11.83 15.70
CA TYR A 252 10.59 -11.89 14.33
C TYR A 252 12.04 -12.40 14.27
N ARG A 253 12.94 -11.82 15.08
CA ARG A 253 14.36 -12.22 15.13
C ARG A 253 14.55 -13.58 15.79
N THR A 254 13.76 -13.90 16.80
CA THR A 254 13.71 -15.22 17.42
C THR A 254 13.35 -16.31 16.42
N ARG A 255 12.28 -16.15 15.63
CA ARG A 255 11.90 -17.11 14.58
C ARG A 255 13.02 -17.26 13.54
N ARG A 256 13.69 -16.15 13.17
CA ARG A 256 14.84 -16.18 12.26
C ARG A 256 16.01 -16.97 12.85
N GLU A 257 16.32 -16.75 14.12
CA GLU A 257 17.42 -17.44 14.80
C GLU A 257 17.13 -18.95 14.91
N LEU A 258 15.92 -19.33 15.33
CA LEU A 258 15.49 -20.72 15.41
C LEU A 258 15.66 -21.43 14.06
N ARG A 259 15.28 -20.79 12.93
CA ARG A 259 15.44 -21.36 11.57
C ARG A 259 16.90 -21.67 11.19
N GLY A 260 17.88 -21.06 11.86
CA GLY A 260 19.30 -21.35 11.66
C GLY A 260 19.85 -22.49 12.52
N ARG A 261 19.05 -23.05 13.43
CA ARG A 261 19.46 -24.12 14.36
C ARG A 261 19.16 -25.51 13.78
N ASN A 262 19.60 -26.56 14.48
CA ASN A 262 19.27 -27.94 14.11
C ASN A 262 17.74 -28.15 14.17
N LYS A 263 17.18 -28.61 13.04
CA LYS A 263 15.73 -28.75 12.84
C LYS A 263 15.11 -29.72 13.85
N GLU A 264 15.71 -30.88 14.05
CA GLU A 264 15.16 -31.93 14.93
C GLU A 264 15.13 -31.47 16.39
N GLU A 265 16.20 -30.81 16.85
CA GLU A 265 16.29 -30.26 18.21
C GLU A 265 15.25 -29.16 18.46
N VAL A 266 15.08 -28.24 17.50
CA VAL A 266 14.07 -27.17 17.63
C VAL A 266 12.66 -27.75 17.67
N LEU A 267 12.30 -28.65 16.75
CA LEU A 267 10.96 -29.23 16.70
C LEU A 267 10.62 -30.04 17.96
N ALA A 268 11.59 -30.78 18.52
CA ALA A 268 11.40 -31.51 19.77
C ALA A 268 11.11 -30.57 20.95
N LYS A 269 11.91 -29.50 21.11
CA LYS A 269 11.72 -28.50 22.17
C LYS A 269 10.46 -27.67 21.96
N LEU A 270 10.13 -27.34 20.71
CA LEU A 270 8.92 -26.60 20.33
C LEU A 270 7.65 -27.34 20.75
N SER A 271 7.59 -28.65 20.49
CA SER A 271 6.45 -29.48 20.88
C SER A 271 6.25 -29.49 22.41
N SER A 272 7.36 -29.65 23.16
CA SER A 272 7.32 -29.59 24.63
C SER A 272 6.92 -28.20 25.14
N TRP A 273 7.44 -27.13 24.54
CA TRP A 273 7.10 -25.75 24.91
C TRP A 273 5.62 -25.47 24.67
N ALA A 274 5.07 -25.81 23.50
CA ALA A 274 3.68 -25.58 23.14
C ALA A 274 2.70 -26.32 24.07
N GLN A 275 3.02 -27.56 24.48
CA GLN A 275 2.21 -28.35 25.42
C GLN A 275 2.17 -27.75 26.83
N ASN A 276 3.20 -27.00 27.22
CA ASN A 276 3.36 -26.40 28.54
C ASN A 276 2.92 -24.93 28.61
N LEU A 277 2.33 -24.39 27.54
CA LEU A 277 1.77 -23.04 27.55
C LEU A 277 0.57 -22.94 28.51
N ASP A 278 0.43 -21.80 29.15
CA ASP A 278 -0.69 -21.51 30.04
C ASP A 278 -1.95 -21.28 29.23
N LYS A 279 -2.90 -22.22 29.32
CA LYS A 279 -4.18 -22.16 28.61
C LYS A 279 -5.10 -21.04 29.09
N SER A 280 -4.81 -20.45 30.25
CA SER A 280 -5.56 -19.33 30.80
C SER A 280 -5.00 -17.96 30.38
N ASP A 281 -3.82 -17.93 29.76
CA ASP A 281 -3.23 -16.71 29.21
C ASP A 281 -4.12 -16.18 28.06
N PRO A 282 -4.55 -14.91 28.08
CA PRO A 282 -5.30 -14.30 26.97
C PRO A 282 -4.60 -14.41 25.60
N GLN A 283 -3.26 -14.52 25.60
CA GLN A 283 -2.45 -14.67 24.39
C GLN A 283 -2.18 -16.14 24.03
N TYR A 284 -2.79 -17.12 24.70
CA TYR A 284 -2.53 -18.54 24.49
C TYR A 284 -2.63 -18.97 23.01
N GLU A 285 -3.70 -18.57 22.31
CA GLU A 285 -3.88 -18.93 20.89
C GLU A 285 -2.86 -18.23 19.98
N HIS A 286 -2.42 -17.02 20.34
CA HIS A 286 -1.33 -16.33 19.65
C HIS A 286 0.03 -17.03 19.90
N GLN A 287 0.30 -17.47 21.12
CA GLN A 287 1.51 -18.22 21.46
C GLN A 287 1.57 -19.58 20.74
N LEU A 288 0.43 -20.26 20.60
CA LEU A 288 0.32 -21.46 19.76
C LEU A 288 0.56 -21.14 18.28
N LEU A 289 0.06 -19.99 17.80
CA LEU A 289 0.31 -19.54 16.44
C LEU A 289 1.80 -19.25 16.19
N GLU A 290 2.50 -18.65 17.15
CA GLU A 290 3.96 -18.51 17.10
C GLU A 290 4.65 -19.87 16.98
N ALA A 291 4.17 -20.90 17.70
CA ALA A 291 4.71 -22.26 17.53
C ALA A 291 4.46 -22.83 16.13
N LEU A 292 3.24 -22.67 15.62
CA LEU A 292 2.89 -23.10 14.26
C LEU A 292 3.80 -22.41 13.23
N TRP A 293 4.05 -21.11 13.38
CA TRP A 293 4.93 -20.35 12.48
C TRP A 293 6.40 -20.79 12.55
N VAL A 294 6.91 -21.18 13.73
CA VAL A 294 8.24 -21.79 13.83
C VAL A 294 8.29 -23.09 13.04
N SER A 295 7.34 -24.01 13.24
CA SER A 295 7.30 -25.29 12.51
C SER A 295 7.14 -25.09 10.99
N TRP A 296 6.33 -24.11 10.58
CA TRP A 296 6.16 -23.71 9.18
C TRP A 296 7.46 -23.19 8.58
N GLY A 297 8.18 -22.33 9.29
CA GLY A 297 9.47 -21.78 8.87
C GLY A 297 10.61 -22.81 8.78
N MET A 298 10.41 -24.00 9.36
CA MET A 298 11.33 -25.15 9.27
C MET A 298 11.02 -26.10 8.10
N ASP A 299 9.98 -25.80 7.31
CA ASP A 299 9.41 -26.74 6.33
C ASP A 299 9.11 -28.12 6.97
N ALA A 300 8.50 -28.09 8.15
CA ALA A 300 7.99 -29.24 8.91
C ALA A 300 6.80 -28.78 9.75
N VAL A 301 5.71 -28.40 9.08
CA VAL A 301 4.52 -27.87 9.75
C VAL A 301 3.96 -28.89 10.74
N ASP A 302 3.67 -28.45 11.96
CA ASP A 302 2.99 -29.28 12.95
C ASP A 302 1.49 -29.33 12.62
N GLU A 303 1.05 -30.43 12.01
CA GLU A 303 -0.35 -30.63 11.62
C GLU A 303 -1.29 -30.71 12.85
N THR A 304 -0.79 -31.15 14.01
CA THR A 304 -1.59 -31.19 15.24
C THR A 304 -1.91 -29.77 15.72
N LEU A 305 -0.89 -28.91 15.79
CA LEU A 305 -1.07 -27.50 16.12
C LEU A 305 -1.91 -26.77 15.07
N LEU A 306 -1.70 -27.06 13.78
CA LEU A 306 -2.49 -26.49 12.70
C LEU A 306 -3.98 -26.78 12.87
N ARG A 307 -4.35 -28.05 13.12
CA ARG A 307 -5.73 -28.45 13.35
C ARG A 307 -6.32 -27.81 14.61
N GLN A 308 -5.52 -27.67 15.66
CA GLN A 308 -5.95 -26.98 16.88
C GLN A 308 -6.28 -25.51 16.60
N LEU A 309 -5.40 -24.81 15.88
CA LEU A 309 -5.59 -23.39 15.55
C LEU A 309 -6.71 -23.14 14.54
N LEU A 310 -6.98 -24.08 13.63
CA LEU A 310 -8.17 -24.02 12.77
C LEU A 310 -9.48 -24.07 13.58
N GLN A 311 -9.45 -24.50 14.84
CA GLN A 311 -10.59 -24.54 15.76
C GLN A 311 -10.47 -23.52 16.90
N ALA A 312 -9.52 -22.58 16.79
CA ALA A 312 -9.33 -21.53 17.78
C ALA A 312 -10.60 -20.70 17.97
N SER A 313 -10.81 -20.20 19.18
CA SER A 313 -11.89 -19.27 19.51
C SER A 313 -11.71 -17.91 18.85
N ASP A 314 -10.48 -17.39 18.80
CA ASP A 314 -10.13 -16.18 18.08
C ASP A 314 -10.10 -16.46 16.57
N PHE A 315 -10.94 -15.74 15.83
CA PHE A 315 -11.01 -15.89 14.38
C PHE A 315 -9.70 -15.50 13.69
N ARG A 316 -8.87 -14.65 14.31
CA ARG A 316 -7.57 -14.23 13.77
C ARG A 316 -6.57 -15.37 13.80
N ALA A 317 -6.60 -16.19 14.86
CA ALA A 317 -5.83 -17.42 14.93
C ALA A 317 -6.28 -18.44 13.86
N ARG A 318 -7.60 -18.59 13.66
CA ARG A 318 -8.14 -19.45 12.60
C ARG A 318 -7.72 -18.96 11.21
N ALA A 319 -7.85 -17.67 10.92
CA ALA A 319 -7.45 -17.07 9.64
C ALA A 319 -5.94 -17.26 9.38
N ALA A 320 -5.10 -17.00 10.38
CA ALA A 320 -3.66 -17.22 10.26
C ALA A 320 -3.30 -18.71 10.03
N ALA A 321 -4.04 -19.65 10.63
CA ALA A 321 -3.86 -21.09 10.37
C ALA A 321 -4.22 -21.47 8.93
N VAL A 322 -5.31 -20.91 8.37
CA VAL A 322 -5.66 -21.08 6.96
C VAL A 322 -4.57 -20.53 6.04
N ARG A 323 -3.95 -19.40 6.40
CA ARG A 323 -2.80 -18.84 5.65
C ARG A 323 -1.60 -19.78 5.67
N VAL A 324 -1.26 -20.39 6.81
CA VAL A 324 -0.22 -21.43 6.86
C VAL A 324 -0.58 -22.58 5.91
N LEU A 325 -1.83 -23.03 5.96
CA LEU A 325 -2.33 -24.12 5.14
C LEU A 325 -2.25 -23.85 3.63
N ARG A 326 -2.44 -22.60 3.17
CA ARG A 326 -2.21 -22.18 1.77
C ARG A 326 -0.82 -22.60 1.28
N TYR A 327 0.20 -22.50 2.13
CA TYR A 327 1.60 -22.70 1.77
C TYR A 327 2.15 -24.09 2.09
N THR A 328 1.46 -24.88 2.91
CA THR A 328 1.96 -26.16 3.41
C THR A 328 1.22 -27.38 2.86
N GLY A 329 0.43 -27.22 1.79
CA GLY A 329 -0.30 -28.33 1.16
C GLY A 329 0.55 -29.52 0.70
N HIS A 330 1.85 -29.35 0.48
CA HIS A 330 2.77 -30.46 0.19
C HIS A 330 3.09 -31.34 1.41
N GLN A 331 2.75 -30.88 2.61
CA GLN A 331 2.93 -31.60 3.89
C GLN A 331 1.61 -32.06 4.49
N VAL A 332 0.50 -31.40 4.16
CA VAL A 332 -0.82 -31.66 4.75
C VAL A 332 -1.73 -32.34 3.73
N ALA A 333 -1.87 -33.67 3.81
CA ALA A 333 -2.67 -34.44 2.86
C ALA A 333 -4.16 -34.01 2.83
N SER A 334 -4.70 -33.64 4.00
CA SER A 334 -6.08 -33.15 4.19
C SER A 334 -6.26 -31.65 3.93
N GLN A 335 -5.35 -31.00 3.18
CA GLN A 335 -5.44 -29.57 2.90
C GLN A 335 -6.80 -29.14 2.34
N GLY A 336 -7.35 -29.91 1.40
CA GLY A 336 -8.66 -29.60 0.81
C GLY A 336 -9.79 -29.65 1.86
N ASP A 337 -9.76 -30.64 2.76
CA ASP A 337 -10.78 -30.82 3.79
C ASP A 337 -10.75 -29.67 4.81
N TYR A 338 -9.56 -29.26 5.22
CA TYR A 338 -9.37 -28.14 6.16
C TYR A 338 -9.73 -26.79 5.54
N LEU A 339 -9.45 -26.58 4.25
CA LEU A 339 -9.90 -25.39 3.54
C LEU A 339 -11.43 -25.38 3.35
N MET A 340 -12.04 -26.54 3.10
CA MET A 340 -13.50 -26.68 3.05
C MET A 340 -14.12 -26.31 4.41
N GLN A 341 -13.52 -26.76 5.51
CA GLN A 341 -13.97 -26.37 6.85
C GLN A 341 -13.84 -24.85 7.08
N ALA A 342 -12.74 -24.24 6.66
CA ALA A 342 -12.55 -22.79 6.79
C ALA A 342 -13.52 -21.97 5.92
N ALA A 343 -13.90 -22.48 4.74
CA ALA A 343 -14.94 -21.88 3.91
C ALA A 343 -16.31 -21.85 4.61
N GLN A 344 -16.55 -22.78 5.54
CA GLN A 344 -17.76 -22.84 6.35
C GLN A 344 -17.71 -21.99 7.62
N ASP A 345 -16.63 -21.27 7.90
CA ASP A 345 -16.51 -20.45 9.12
C ASP A 345 -17.59 -19.36 9.16
N ASP A 346 -18.00 -18.95 10.35
CA ASP A 346 -18.94 -17.85 10.53
C ASP A 346 -18.28 -16.49 10.25
N HIS A 347 -16.98 -16.37 10.53
CA HIS A 347 -16.23 -15.14 10.36
C HIS A 347 -15.74 -14.95 8.91
N GLY A 348 -16.02 -13.78 8.34
CA GLY A 348 -15.68 -13.47 6.95
C GLY A 348 -14.17 -13.53 6.66
N ARG A 349 -13.31 -13.10 7.60
CA ARG A 349 -11.83 -13.19 7.45
C ARG A 349 -11.32 -14.60 7.21
N VAL A 350 -11.85 -15.59 7.94
CA VAL A 350 -11.46 -16.99 7.78
C VAL A 350 -11.93 -17.53 6.42
N ARG A 351 -13.15 -17.18 6.01
CA ARG A 351 -13.67 -17.50 4.68
C ARG A 351 -12.85 -16.85 3.56
N LEU A 352 -12.41 -15.60 3.72
CA LEU A 352 -11.58 -14.89 2.76
C LEU A 352 -10.21 -15.57 2.58
N GLU A 353 -9.54 -15.95 3.68
CA GLU A 353 -8.32 -16.75 3.62
C GLU A 353 -8.55 -18.08 2.88
N ALA A 354 -9.71 -18.73 3.10
CA ALA A 354 -10.07 -19.97 2.40
C ALA A 354 -10.29 -19.75 0.90
N ILE A 355 -11.01 -18.69 0.50
CA ILE A 355 -11.22 -18.29 -0.90
C ILE A 355 -9.88 -18.06 -1.59
N VAL A 356 -9.03 -17.25 -0.98
CA VAL A 356 -7.69 -16.94 -1.51
C VAL A 356 -6.88 -18.23 -1.63
N ALA A 357 -6.77 -19.04 -0.58
CA ALA A 357 -6.01 -20.28 -0.60
C ALA A 357 -6.52 -21.28 -1.65
N ALA A 358 -7.85 -21.44 -1.78
CA ALA A 358 -8.48 -22.34 -2.73
C ALA A 358 -8.20 -21.98 -4.19
N SER A 359 -8.01 -20.68 -4.50
CA SER A 359 -7.62 -20.24 -5.85
C SER A 359 -6.25 -20.77 -6.30
N TRP A 360 -5.40 -21.19 -5.36
CA TRP A 360 -4.08 -21.76 -5.64
C TRP A 360 -4.09 -23.28 -5.86
N LEU A 361 -5.23 -23.94 -5.64
CA LEU A 361 -5.40 -25.37 -5.87
C LEU A 361 -5.77 -25.70 -7.32
N GLU A 362 -5.76 -26.99 -7.63
CA GLU A 362 -6.37 -27.50 -8.85
C GLU A 362 -7.89 -27.24 -8.87
N PRO A 363 -8.51 -26.95 -10.03
CA PRO A 363 -9.92 -26.60 -10.13
C PRO A 363 -10.88 -27.57 -9.43
N SER A 364 -10.61 -28.87 -9.52
CA SER A 364 -11.44 -29.93 -8.92
C SER A 364 -11.50 -29.88 -7.38
N LYS A 365 -10.53 -29.22 -6.74
CA LYS A 365 -10.51 -28.99 -5.29
C LYS A 365 -10.89 -27.55 -4.94
N GLY A 366 -10.39 -26.58 -5.71
CA GLY A 366 -10.58 -25.16 -5.43
C GLY A 366 -12.03 -24.70 -5.58
N ILE A 367 -12.71 -25.08 -6.68
CA ILE A 367 -14.06 -24.59 -6.98
C ILE A 367 -15.06 -24.92 -5.86
N PRO A 368 -15.16 -26.19 -5.38
CA PRO A 368 -16.08 -26.52 -4.29
C PRO A 368 -15.85 -25.70 -3.02
N ILE A 369 -14.59 -25.40 -2.68
CA ILE A 369 -14.25 -24.62 -1.47
C ILE A 369 -14.69 -23.16 -1.64
N VAL A 370 -14.41 -22.55 -2.79
CA VAL A 370 -14.81 -21.17 -3.06
C VAL A 370 -16.33 -21.04 -3.06
N GLU A 371 -17.03 -21.95 -3.76
CA GLU A 371 -18.50 -21.98 -3.79
C GLU A 371 -19.12 -22.18 -2.40
N GLU A 372 -18.51 -23.02 -1.55
CA GLU A 372 -18.95 -23.19 -0.16
C GLU A 372 -18.86 -21.89 0.62
N ALA A 373 -17.76 -21.14 0.50
CA ALA A 373 -17.60 -19.85 1.17
C ALA A 373 -18.67 -18.82 0.73
N GLY A 374 -19.08 -18.87 -0.53
CA GLY A 374 -20.12 -18.01 -1.10
C GLY A 374 -21.56 -18.35 -0.67
N LYS A 375 -21.79 -19.44 0.07
CA LYS A 375 -23.12 -19.79 0.61
C LYS A 375 -23.55 -18.90 1.77
N LYS A 376 -22.60 -18.20 2.41
CA LYS A 376 -22.85 -17.23 3.47
C LYS A 376 -22.76 -15.80 2.92
N PRO A 377 -23.36 -14.79 3.59
CA PRO A 377 -23.22 -13.40 3.18
C PRO A 377 -21.75 -12.99 3.02
N MET A 378 -21.47 -12.24 1.96
CA MET A 378 -20.16 -11.67 1.65
C MET A 378 -20.25 -10.15 1.74
N ASP A 379 -19.25 -9.53 2.35
CA ASP A 379 -19.07 -8.09 2.33
C ASP A 379 -18.13 -7.67 1.19
N GLU A 380 -17.92 -6.36 1.05
CA GLU A 380 -17.06 -5.76 0.02
C GLU A 380 -15.61 -6.27 0.04
N TRP A 381 -15.10 -6.76 1.18
CA TRP A 381 -13.75 -7.35 1.24
C TRP A 381 -13.66 -8.70 0.51
N MET A 382 -14.79 -9.41 0.41
CA MET A 382 -14.84 -10.78 -0.09
C MET A 382 -15.26 -10.88 -1.56
N ILE A 383 -16.19 -10.02 -2.01
CA ILE A 383 -16.87 -10.16 -3.32
C ILE A 383 -15.87 -10.31 -4.47
N HIS A 384 -14.94 -9.37 -4.61
CA HIS A 384 -14.00 -9.40 -5.74
C HIS A 384 -12.99 -10.54 -5.63
N ALA A 385 -12.58 -10.94 -4.42
CA ALA A 385 -11.71 -12.09 -4.22
C ALA A 385 -12.40 -13.39 -4.62
N TYR A 386 -13.68 -13.54 -4.27
CA TYR A 386 -14.55 -14.66 -4.64
C TYR A 386 -14.72 -14.76 -6.16
N GLU A 387 -15.11 -13.67 -6.81
CA GLU A 387 -15.30 -13.60 -8.27
C GLU A 387 -14.01 -13.91 -9.02
N THR A 388 -12.90 -13.32 -8.57
CA THR A 388 -11.58 -13.55 -9.16
C THR A 388 -11.14 -15.00 -8.99
N ALA A 389 -11.36 -15.60 -7.83
CA ALA A 389 -11.00 -17.00 -7.56
C ALA A 389 -11.79 -17.95 -8.46
N LEU A 390 -13.10 -17.77 -8.60
CA LEU A 390 -13.93 -18.58 -9.50
C LEU A 390 -13.55 -18.38 -10.96
N ALA A 391 -13.34 -17.15 -11.41
CA ALA A 391 -12.90 -16.88 -12.78
C ALA A 391 -11.57 -17.59 -13.08
N HIS A 392 -10.58 -17.44 -12.19
CA HIS A 392 -9.28 -18.10 -12.29
C HIS A 392 -9.41 -19.62 -12.41
N LEU A 393 -10.12 -20.25 -11.48
CA LEU A 393 -10.28 -21.70 -11.42
C LEU A 393 -11.06 -22.26 -12.62
N ASN A 394 -11.92 -21.46 -13.25
CA ASN A 394 -12.61 -21.79 -14.50
C ASN A 394 -11.83 -21.41 -15.76
N GLY A 395 -10.57 -20.97 -15.64
CA GLY A 395 -9.70 -20.68 -16.78
C GLY A 395 -10.07 -19.42 -17.56
N ARG A 396 -10.88 -18.52 -17.00
CA ARG A 396 -11.33 -17.27 -17.63
C ARG A 396 -10.83 -16.03 -16.86
N PRO A 397 -10.65 -14.88 -17.52
CA PRO A 397 -10.46 -13.63 -16.79
C PRO A 397 -11.75 -13.27 -16.04
N VAL A 398 -11.65 -12.44 -15.01
CA VAL A 398 -12.83 -11.71 -14.54
C VAL A 398 -13.30 -10.84 -15.71
N GLU A 399 -14.60 -10.78 -15.96
CA GLU A 399 -15.13 -9.86 -16.98
C GLU A 399 -14.74 -8.45 -16.56
N GLU A 400 -14.02 -7.74 -17.43
CA GLU A 400 -13.76 -6.32 -17.21
C GLU A 400 -15.13 -5.63 -17.20
N GLU A 401 -15.43 -4.86 -16.15
CA GLU A 401 -16.58 -3.96 -16.18
C GLU A 401 -16.50 -3.17 -17.50
N GLU A 402 -17.59 -3.17 -18.29
CA GLU A 402 -17.65 -2.37 -19.49
C GLU A 402 -17.25 -0.95 -19.09
N LYS A 403 -16.16 -0.42 -19.69
CA LYS A 403 -15.71 0.95 -19.43
C LYS A 403 -16.92 1.86 -19.56
N GLU A 404 -17.42 2.37 -18.44
CA GLU A 404 -18.60 3.19 -18.44
C GLU A 404 -18.44 4.29 -19.49
N GLU A 405 -19.46 4.44 -20.33
CA GLU A 405 -19.43 5.47 -21.36
C GLU A 405 -19.17 6.81 -20.65
N VAL A 406 -18.15 7.54 -21.10
CA VAL A 406 -17.71 8.77 -20.41
C VAL A 406 -18.88 9.75 -20.36
N ALA A 407 -19.51 9.86 -19.19
CA ALA A 407 -20.68 10.69 -18.99
C ALA A 407 -20.28 12.18 -19.06
N THR A 408 -20.91 12.91 -19.97
CA THR A 408 -20.76 14.37 -20.08
C THR A 408 -21.97 14.99 -20.75
N HIS A 409 -22.20 16.27 -20.45
CA HIS A 409 -23.23 17.10 -21.06
C HIS A 409 -22.74 17.76 -22.37
N LEU A 410 -21.46 17.61 -22.71
CA LEU A 410 -20.87 18.15 -23.93
C LEU A 410 -21.16 17.23 -25.11
N GLU A 411 -21.35 17.84 -26.29
CA GLU A 411 -21.69 17.15 -27.54
C GLU A 411 -20.69 17.49 -28.66
N GLY A 412 -20.65 16.68 -29.72
CA GLY A 412 -19.81 16.90 -30.89
C GLY A 412 -18.31 17.04 -30.55
N ALA A 413 -17.63 17.98 -31.20
CA ALA A 413 -16.20 18.22 -31.00
C ALA A 413 -15.81 18.53 -29.54
N ALA A 414 -16.73 19.12 -28.76
CA ALA A 414 -16.50 19.37 -27.33
C ALA A 414 -16.52 18.08 -26.50
N ARG A 415 -17.36 17.09 -26.88
CA ARG A 415 -17.33 15.75 -26.31
C ARG A 415 -16.00 15.06 -26.60
N ASP A 416 -15.54 15.15 -27.85
CA ASP A 416 -14.28 14.51 -28.27
C ASP A 416 -13.09 15.07 -27.48
N LEU A 417 -13.03 16.40 -27.31
CA LEU A 417 -12.04 17.04 -26.44
C LEU A 417 -12.16 16.61 -24.97
N TYR A 418 -13.38 16.49 -24.45
CA TYR A 418 -13.62 16.06 -23.07
C TYR A 418 -13.13 14.62 -22.83
N VAL A 419 -13.45 13.69 -23.73
CA VAL A 419 -13.03 12.28 -23.64
C VAL A 419 -11.51 12.17 -23.71
N LYS A 420 -10.88 12.82 -24.69
CA LYS A 420 -9.41 12.89 -24.79
C LYS A 420 -8.78 13.55 -23.55
N GLY A 421 -9.44 14.56 -23.00
CA GLY A 421 -9.02 15.27 -21.80
C GLY A 421 -9.03 14.38 -20.56
N LYS A 422 -10.05 13.53 -20.39
CA LYS A 422 -10.12 12.51 -19.33
C LYS A 422 -8.90 11.59 -19.39
N GLU A 423 -8.62 11.05 -20.58
CA GLU A 423 -7.47 10.17 -20.78
C GLU A 423 -6.14 10.83 -20.43
N ILE A 424 -5.96 12.13 -20.72
CA ILE A 424 -4.74 12.86 -20.36
C ILE A 424 -4.70 13.15 -18.86
N TYR A 425 -5.84 13.50 -18.25
CA TYR A 425 -5.93 13.76 -16.82
C TYR A 425 -5.52 12.54 -16.00
N GLU A 426 -6.04 11.36 -16.38
CA GLU A 426 -5.86 10.06 -15.71
C GLU A 426 -4.49 9.41 -15.97
N ARG A 427 -3.62 10.01 -16.80
CA ARG A 427 -2.25 9.50 -16.98
C ARG A 427 -1.45 9.69 -15.69
N GLU A 428 -0.83 8.60 -15.24
CA GLU A 428 0.11 8.64 -14.13
C GLU A 428 1.28 9.60 -14.41
N GLY A 429 1.62 10.41 -13.41
CA GLY A 429 2.59 11.50 -13.52
C GLY A 429 2.03 12.81 -14.10
N TYR A 430 0.74 12.87 -14.46
CA TYR A 430 0.07 14.08 -14.96
C TYR A 430 -0.81 14.72 -13.88
N CYS A 431 -2.09 14.98 -14.19
CA CYS A 431 -2.97 15.81 -13.37
C CYS A 431 -3.54 15.01 -12.19
N ILE A 432 -4.03 13.78 -12.45
CA ILE A 432 -4.63 12.89 -11.46
C ILE A 432 -3.72 12.65 -10.26
N THR A 433 -2.40 12.57 -10.48
CA THR A 433 -1.45 12.23 -9.44
C THR A 433 -1.52 13.24 -8.29
N CYS A 434 -1.66 14.54 -8.58
CA CYS A 434 -1.82 15.58 -7.54
C CYS A 434 -3.27 15.91 -7.22
N HIS A 435 -4.14 15.99 -8.23
CA HIS A 435 -5.49 16.51 -8.07
C HIS A 435 -6.56 15.46 -7.76
N GLN A 436 -6.18 14.17 -7.77
CA GLN A 436 -7.02 12.99 -7.49
C GLN A 436 -8.18 12.81 -8.49
N GLU A 437 -8.82 11.64 -8.46
CA GLU A 437 -9.92 11.29 -9.37
C GLU A 437 -11.15 12.18 -9.21
N ASP A 438 -11.36 12.74 -8.02
CA ASP A 438 -12.48 13.62 -7.68
C ASP A 438 -12.17 15.11 -7.86
N GLY A 439 -10.93 15.44 -8.23
CA GLY A 439 -10.47 16.82 -8.39
C GLY A 439 -10.33 17.59 -7.08
N ASN A 440 -10.41 16.96 -5.91
CA ASN A 440 -10.30 17.64 -4.61
C ASN A 440 -8.85 17.80 -4.13
N GLY A 441 -7.88 17.19 -4.81
CA GLY A 441 -6.49 17.19 -4.38
C GLY A 441 -6.27 16.41 -3.08
N LEU A 442 -5.15 16.67 -2.42
CA LEU A 442 -4.78 16.03 -1.16
C LEU A 442 -4.31 17.10 -0.18
N LEU A 443 -5.21 17.54 0.71
CA LEU A 443 -4.94 18.62 1.65
C LEU A 443 -3.74 18.30 2.55
N SER A 444 -3.68 17.08 3.10
CA SER A 444 -2.56 16.65 3.94
C SER A 444 -1.23 16.61 3.18
N SER A 445 -1.22 16.54 1.85
CA SER A 445 0.00 16.69 1.04
C SER A 445 0.20 18.12 0.49
N TYR A 446 -0.66 19.06 0.85
CA TYR A 446 -0.73 20.40 0.26
C TYR A 446 -0.92 20.40 -1.27
N PHE A 447 -1.63 19.42 -1.82
CA PHE A 447 -2.05 19.43 -3.23
C PHE A 447 -3.43 20.06 -3.38
N PRO A 448 -3.56 21.16 -4.14
CA PRO A 448 -4.80 21.94 -4.18
C PRO A 448 -5.93 21.25 -4.96
N PRO A 449 -7.20 21.55 -4.63
CA PRO A 449 -8.35 21.13 -5.42
C PRO A 449 -8.43 21.87 -6.75
N LEU A 450 -8.99 21.20 -7.75
CA LEU A 450 -9.49 21.77 -9.00
C LEU A 450 -11.02 21.93 -8.99
N ALA A 451 -11.72 21.03 -8.29
CA ALA A 451 -13.17 20.98 -8.23
C ALA A 451 -13.78 22.23 -7.56
N GLY A 452 -14.70 22.89 -8.24
CA GLY A 452 -15.45 24.06 -7.77
C GLY A 452 -14.56 25.27 -7.43
N THR A 453 -13.43 25.46 -8.13
CA THR A 453 -12.52 26.58 -7.87
C THR A 453 -12.64 27.69 -8.92
N GLU A 454 -12.50 28.94 -8.49
CA GLU A 454 -12.43 30.10 -9.41
C GLU A 454 -11.17 30.09 -10.29
N TRP A 455 -10.11 29.42 -9.84
CA TRP A 455 -8.88 29.23 -10.60
C TRP A 455 -9.15 28.40 -11.87
N VAL A 456 -10.02 27.40 -11.77
CA VAL A 456 -10.45 26.56 -12.89
C VAL A 456 -11.60 27.19 -13.68
N MET A 457 -12.66 27.65 -13.01
CA MET A 457 -13.89 28.10 -13.69
C MET A 457 -13.80 29.52 -14.25
N GLY A 458 -12.90 30.35 -13.73
CA GLY A 458 -12.71 31.73 -14.15
C GLY A 458 -11.94 31.88 -15.47
N ASN A 459 -10.96 32.79 -15.49
CA ASN A 459 -10.23 33.18 -16.70
C ASN A 459 -9.47 32.01 -17.36
N GLN A 460 -9.75 31.76 -18.64
CA GLN A 460 -9.15 30.68 -19.41
C GLN A 460 -7.63 30.85 -19.61
N ASP A 461 -7.15 32.06 -19.89
CA ASP A 461 -5.71 32.31 -20.15
C ASP A 461 -4.87 32.05 -18.91
N ARG A 462 -5.39 32.44 -17.74
CA ARG A 462 -4.76 32.15 -16.46
C ARG A 462 -4.58 30.65 -16.30
N LEU A 463 -5.63 29.87 -16.51
CA LEU A 463 -5.58 28.41 -16.38
C LEU A 463 -4.63 27.79 -17.42
N ILE A 464 -4.67 28.25 -18.67
CA ILE A 464 -3.76 27.77 -19.73
C ILE A 464 -2.30 28.09 -19.36
N LYS A 465 -1.99 29.28 -18.87
CA LYS A 465 -0.63 29.66 -18.43
C LYS A 465 -0.12 28.79 -17.28
N ILE A 466 -0.98 28.43 -16.32
CA ILE A 466 -0.62 27.51 -15.23
C ILE A 466 -0.22 26.15 -15.80
N VAL A 467 -0.97 25.58 -16.75
CA VAL A 467 -0.63 24.28 -17.35
C VAL A 467 0.61 24.37 -18.25
N LEU A 468 0.77 25.45 -19.01
CA LEU A 468 1.91 25.58 -19.93
C LEU A 468 3.24 25.82 -19.21
N ASN A 469 3.26 26.73 -18.22
CA ASN A 469 4.49 27.22 -17.60
C ASN A 469 4.63 26.82 -16.12
N GLY A 470 3.62 26.18 -15.55
CA GLY A 470 3.62 25.81 -14.14
C GLY A 470 3.42 27.01 -13.20
N MET A 471 3.32 26.71 -11.91
CA MET A 471 3.14 27.70 -10.85
C MET A 471 3.88 27.24 -9.59
N MET A 472 4.44 28.18 -8.83
CA MET A 472 5.14 27.92 -7.58
C MET A 472 4.87 29.05 -6.58
N GLY A 473 4.96 28.72 -5.29
CA GLY A 473 4.75 29.66 -4.20
C GLY A 473 3.31 29.65 -3.66
N PRO A 474 3.05 30.46 -2.63
CA PRO A 474 1.83 30.36 -1.84
C PRO A 474 0.59 30.71 -2.67
N ILE A 475 -0.50 29.99 -2.41
CA ILE A 475 -1.81 30.21 -3.02
C ILE A 475 -2.91 29.89 -2.02
N GLU A 476 -3.96 30.71 -2.02
CA GLU A 476 -5.18 30.45 -1.25
C GLU A 476 -6.29 29.93 -2.17
N ILE A 477 -6.89 28.80 -1.79
CA ILE A 477 -8.01 28.19 -2.50
C ILE A 477 -9.07 27.75 -1.50
N LYS A 478 -10.30 28.25 -1.66
CA LYS A 478 -11.44 27.98 -0.76
C LYS A 478 -11.11 28.23 0.72
N GLY A 479 -10.41 29.33 1.03
CA GLY A 479 -10.04 29.70 2.40
C GLY A 479 -8.94 28.84 3.03
N LYS A 480 -8.30 27.96 2.26
CA LYS A 480 -7.17 27.15 2.71
C LYS A 480 -5.89 27.62 2.04
N GLU A 481 -4.84 27.79 2.82
CA GLU A 481 -3.51 28.14 2.34
C GLU A 481 -2.76 26.90 1.86
N TYR A 482 -2.15 27.00 0.68
CA TYR A 482 -1.23 26.03 0.12
C TYR A 482 0.13 26.71 0.02
N PRO A 483 1.18 26.20 0.69
CA PRO A 483 2.49 26.85 0.69
C PRO A 483 3.15 26.90 -0.71
N GLY A 484 2.74 26.01 -1.61
CA GLY A 484 3.33 25.89 -2.95
C GLY A 484 4.81 25.47 -2.94
N ASN A 485 5.21 24.71 -1.92
CA ASN A 485 6.56 24.14 -1.83
C ASN A 485 6.81 23.11 -2.94
N VAL A 486 5.75 22.44 -3.42
CA VAL A 486 5.79 21.59 -4.61
C VAL A 486 5.25 22.41 -5.79
N PRO A 487 6.01 22.58 -6.87
CA PRO A 487 5.54 23.33 -8.03
C PRO A 487 4.45 22.56 -8.77
N MET A 488 3.50 23.28 -9.35
CA MET A 488 2.67 22.76 -10.43
C MET A 488 3.54 22.57 -11.66
N THR A 489 3.69 21.32 -12.11
CA THR A 489 4.56 20.94 -13.23
C THR A 489 4.14 21.66 -14.53
N PRO A 490 5.09 22.21 -15.31
CA PRO A 490 4.80 22.78 -16.61
C PRO A 490 4.63 21.66 -17.64
N PHE A 491 3.44 21.53 -18.22
CA PHE A 491 3.13 20.55 -19.26
C PHE A 491 3.30 21.10 -20.68
N GLY A 492 3.67 22.37 -20.85
CA GLY A 492 3.84 22.97 -22.18
C GLY A 492 4.88 22.26 -23.05
N GLY A 493 5.90 21.64 -22.47
CA GLY A 493 6.89 20.84 -23.20
C GLY A 493 6.46 19.39 -23.48
N LEU A 494 5.38 18.92 -22.84
CA LEU A 494 4.91 17.53 -22.89
C LEU A 494 3.62 17.36 -23.69
N LEU A 495 2.78 18.41 -23.72
CA LEU A 495 1.47 18.39 -24.36
C LEU A 495 1.40 19.43 -25.48
N ASN A 496 0.84 19.05 -26.61
CA ASN A 496 0.53 19.97 -27.71
C ASN A 496 -0.72 20.83 -27.41
N ASP A 497 -1.06 21.78 -28.30
CA ASP A 497 -2.17 22.72 -28.08
C ASP A 497 -3.53 22.03 -27.94
N GLU A 498 -3.77 20.99 -28.73
CA GLU A 498 -5.01 20.21 -28.68
C GLU A 498 -5.12 19.40 -27.39
N GLU A 499 -4.02 18.80 -26.93
CA GLU A 499 -3.97 18.04 -25.69
C GLU A 499 -4.15 18.92 -24.44
N VAL A 500 -3.54 20.11 -24.42
CA VAL A 500 -3.77 21.09 -23.36
C VAL A 500 -5.22 21.58 -23.38
N ALA A 501 -5.79 21.85 -24.55
CA ALA A 501 -7.19 22.21 -24.70
C ALA A 501 -8.14 21.10 -24.20
N ALA A 502 -7.84 19.85 -24.56
CA ALA A 502 -8.60 18.67 -24.14
C ALA A 502 -8.61 18.51 -22.60
N VAL A 503 -7.44 18.46 -21.96
CA VAL A 503 -7.36 18.27 -20.50
C VAL A 503 -7.98 19.43 -19.73
N LEU A 504 -7.82 20.67 -20.20
CA LEU A 504 -8.45 21.83 -19.56
C LEU A 504 -9.96 21.86 -19.77
N THR A 505 -10.46 21.37 -20.91
CA THR A 505 -11.89 21.20 -21.16
C THR A 505 -12.51 20.17 -20.23
N TYR A 506 -11.82 19.04 -20.03
CA TYR A 506 -12.21 18.02 -19.04
C TYR A 506 -12.24 18.63 -17.63
N VAL A 507 -11.13 19.21 -17.15
CA VAL A 507 -11.04 19.81 -15.81
C VAL A 507 -12.13 20.88 -15.55
N ARG A 508 -12.48 21.68 -16.57
CA ARG A 508 -13.52 22.72 -16.49
C ARG A 508 -14.96 22.18 -16.51
N ASN A 509 -15.17 20.91 -16.86
CA ASN A 509 -16.49 20.29 -17.02
C ASN A 509 -16.69 18.98 -16.23
N SER A 510 -15.69 18.57 -15.46
CA SER A 510 -15.73 17.41 -14.57
C SER A 510 -15.92 17.81 -13.10
N PHE A 511 -16.07 16.82 -12.23
CA PHE A 511 -16.32 17.03 -10.80
C PHE A 511 -17.59 17.89 -10.60
N THR A 512 -17.49 18.95 -9.81
CA THR A 512 -18.51 19.99 -9.65
C THR A 512 -18.38 21.16 -10.64
N ASN A 513 -17.38 21.15 -11.54
CA ASN A 513 -17.13 22.24 -12.48
C ASN A 513 -18.09 22.19 -13.68
N ARG A 514 -18.60 23.36 -14.08
CA ARG A 514 -19.36 23.57 -15.31
C ARG A 514 -18.96 24.90 -15.92
N ALA A 515 -18.10 24.87 -16.93
CA ALA A 515 -17.54 26.08 -17.52
C ALA A 515 -17.22 25.89 -19.02
N SER A 516 -17.03 27.01 -19.74
CA SER A 516 -16.78 26.98 -21.18
C SER A 516 -15.58 26.10 -21.58
N VAL A 517 -15.71 25.44 -22.72
CA VAL A 517 -14.67 24.64 -23.39
C VAL A 517 -13.44 25.52 -23.68
N ILE A 518 -12.26 24.90 -23.68
CA ILE A 518 -11.00 25.54 -24.08
C ILE A 518 -10.69 25.09 -25.50
N GLU A 519 -10.66 26.03 -26.44
CA GLU A 519 -10.34 25.74 -27.83
C GLU A 519 -8.82 25.61 -28.06
N PRO A 520 -8.35 24.67 -28.91
CA PRO A 520 -6.92 24.54 -29.25
C PRO A 520 -6.30 25.86 -29.75
N GLU A 521 -7.06 26.63 -30.53
CA GLU A 521 -6.62 27.94 -31.03
C GLU A 521 -6.36 28.97 -29.92
N ARG A 522 -7.12 28.89 -28.81
CA ARG A 522 -6.87 29.75 -27.65
C ARG A 522 -5.57 29.37 -26.96
N VAL A 523 -5.33 28.06 -26.80
CA VAL A 523 -4.08 27.54 -26.24
C VAL A 523 -2.88 28.01 -27.06
N ARG A 524 -2.96 27.89 -28.40
CA ARG A 524 -1.91 28.35 -29.30
C ARG A 524 -1.55 29.82 -29.06
N LYS A 525 -2.55 30.70 -29.02
CA LYS A 525 -2.34 32.15 -28.75
C LYS A 525 -1.70 32.40 -27.39
N VAL A 526 -2.14 31.70 -26.34
CA VAL A 526 -1.57 31.86 -24.99
C VAL A 526 -0.14 31.31 -24.93
N ARG A 527 0.15 30.20 -25.62
CA ARG A 527 1.49 29.63 -25.73
C ARG A 527 2.46 30.58 -26.42
N GLU A 528 2.06 31.17 -27.54
CA GLU A 528 2.85 32.19 -28.24
C GLU A 528 3.12 33.41 -27.33
N ALA A 529 2.07 33.91 -26.67
CA ALA A 529 2.15 35.05 -25.76
C ALA A 529 2.98 34.78 -24.48
N SER A 530 3.17 33.51 -24.09
CA SER A 530 3.94 33.10 -22.92
C SER A 530 5.30 32.48 -23.25
N SER A 531 5.69 32.41 -24.52
CA SER A 531 6.95 31.82 -24.99
C SER A 531 8.20 32.44 -24.34
N GLY A 532 8.13 33.71 -23.93
CA GLY A 532 9.20 34.41 -23.22
C GLY A 532 9.26 34.17 -21.71
N LYS A 533 8.23 33.54 -21.09
CA LYS A 533 8.20 33.30 -19.65
C LYS A 533 9.27 32.26 -19.27
N LYS A 534 10.17 32.66 -18.39
CA LYS A 534 11.16 31.77 -17.76
C LYS A 534 10.71 31.43 -16.34
N GLY A 535 10.84 30.16 -15.97
CA GLY A 535 10.44 29.66 -14.66
C GLY A 535 8.92 29.66 -14.43
N PHE A 536 8.53 29.39 -13.18
CA PHE A 536 7.13 29.29 -12.77
C PHE A 536 6.46 30.66 -12.64
N TYR A 537 5.14 30.69 -12.79
CA TYR A 537 4.34 31.82 -12.32
C TYR A 537 4.17 31.79 -10.80
N THR A 538 3.94 32.95 -10.19
CA THR A 538 3.35 33.04 -8.85
C THR A 538 1.85 33.29 -8.94
N ALA A 539 1.11 33.01 -7.86
CA ALA A 539 -0.31 33.34 -7.80
C ALA A 539 -0.54 34.85 -7.97
N GLU A 540 0.32 35.69 -7.39
CA GLU A 540 0.26 37.15 -7.49
C GLU A 540 0.45 37.64 -8.93
N GLU A 541 1.49 37.16 -9.63
CA GLU A 541 1.74 37.51 -11.04
C GLU A 541 0.52 37.20 -11.93
N LEU A 542 -0.14 36.08 -11.69
CA LEU A 542 -1.31 35.65 -12.45
C LEU A 542 -2.57 36.46 -12.09
N LEU A 543 -2.72 36.86 -10.84
CA LEU A 543 -3.87 37.64 -10.38
C LEU A 543 -3.76 39.12 -10.77
N GLU A 544 -2.55 39.67 -10.86
CA GLU A 544 -2.33 41.02 -11.38
C GLU A 544 -2.70 41.09 -12.88
N ALA A 545 -2.26 40.10 -13.66
CA ALA A 545 -2.57 40.05 -15.09
C ALA A 545 -4.02 39.61 -15.37
N TYR A 546 -4.59 38.74 -14.53
CA TYR A 546 -5.94 38.18 -14.68
C TYR A 546 -6.63 38.09 -13.32
N PRO A 547 -7.21 39.20 -12.83
CA PRO A 547 -7.90 39.25 -11.54
C PRO A 547 -9.00 38.20 -11.43
N LYS A 548 -9.28 37.74 -10.20
CA LYS A 548 -10.46 36.92 -9.90
C LYS A 548 -11.69 37.70 -10.34
N GLN A 549 -12.51 37.10 -11.20
CA GLN A 549 -13.81 37.67 -11.52
C GLN A 549 -14.68 37.54 -10.28
N LEU A 550 -15.25 38.64 -9.81
CA LEU A 550 -16.23 38.62 -8.73
C LEU A 550 -17.38 37.71 -9.16
N VAL A 551 -17.54 36.59 -8.48
CA VAL A 551 -18.72 35.74 -8.63
C VAL A 551 -19.85 36.49 -7.94
N ASN A 552 -20.79 37.03 -8.71
CA ASN A 552 -22.08 37.48 -8.19
C ASN A 552 -22.99 36.28 -7.96
#